data_AF-A0A2T4S6B4-F1
#
_entry.id   AF-A0A2T4S6B4-F1
#
_cell.length_a   1.000
_cell.length_b   1.000
_cell.length_c   1.000
_cell.angle_alpha   90.00
_cell.angle_beta   90.00
_cell.angle_gamma   90.00
#
_symmetry.space_group_name_H-M   'P 1'
#
loop_
_entity.id
_entity.type
_entity.pdbx_description
1 polymer ?
#
loop_
_entity_poly.entity_id
_entity_poly.type
_entity_poly.pdbx_seq_one_letter_code
_entity_poly.pdbx_strand_id
1 'polypeptide(L)'
;NKIKYAGAMFLGSYAPEALGDYNAGPSHVLPTNQTSRFTNGLTVNDFLTSHSVIRYDQQAFNNLAEGAMTIAHEEGLYQHEASVKVRVEQEES
;
A
#
# COMPACT_ATOMS: atom_id res chain seq x y z
N ASN A 1 17.89 -7.80 16.09
CA ASN A 1 17.83 -8.46 14.77
C ASN A 1 18.84 -7.84 13.82
N LYS A 2 19.84 -8.60 13.34
CA LYS A 2 20.94 -8.08 12.50
C LYS A 2 20.76 -8.32 10.98
N ILE A 3 19.91 -9.26 10.59
CA ILE A 3 19.62 -9.56 9.17
C ILE A 3 18.53 -8.59 8.69
N LYS A 4 18.81 -7.88 7.59
CA LYS A 4 17.90 -6.89 6.99
C LYS A 4 17.15 -7.42 5.77
N TYR A 5 17.77 -8.31 4.99
CA TYR A 5 17.25 -8.81 3.72
C TYR A 5 17.50 -10.31 3.60
N ALA A 6 16.44 -11.08 3.39
CA ALA A 6 16.49 -12.52 3.15
C ALA A 6 15.22 -12.94 2.40
N GLY A 7 15.33 -13.84 1.42
CA GLY A 7 14.14 -14.43 0.77
C GLY A 7 13.42 -15.40 1.71
N ALA A 8 14.18 -16.26 2.38
CA ALA A 8 13.74 -17.10 3.48
C ALA A 8 14.89 -17.27 4.49
N MET A 9 14.58 -17.64 5.73
CA MET A 9 15.57 -17.94 6.75
C MET A 9 15.30 -19.33 7.32
N PHE A 10 16.36 -20.12 7.40
CA PHE A 10 16.35 -21.48 7.95
C PHE A 10 17.21 -21.50 9.20
N LEU A 11 16.64 -21.90 10.34
CA LEU A 11 17.26 -21.75 11.66
C LEU A 11 17.51 -23.10 12.33
N GLY A 12 18.79 -23.39 12.62
CA GLY A 12 19.21 -24.62 13.30
C GLY A 12 19.47 -25.80 12.35
N SER A 13 20.15 -26.82 12.86
CA SER A 13 20.65 -27.95 12.06
C SER A 13 19.56 -28.85 11.46
N TYR A 14 18.32 -28.75 11.96
CA TYR A 14 17.17 -29.54 11.52
C TYR A 14 16.23 -28.77 10.58
N ALA A 15 16.64 -27.60 10.10
CA ALA A 15 15.93 -26.83 9.08
C ALA A 15 16.75 -26.78 7.77
N PRO A 16 16.99 -27.90 7.08
CA PRO A 16 17.64 -27.86 5.77
C PRO A 16 16.73 -27.15 4.75
N GLU A 17 17.35 -26.42 3.83
CA GLU A 17 16.63 -25.63 2.81
C GLU A 17 15.67 -26.47 1.96
N ALA A 18 16.02 -27.72 1.66
CA ALA A 18 15.16 -28.66 0.96
C ALA A 18 13.78 -28.87 1.60
N LEU A 19 13.63 -28.75 2.93
CA LEU A 19 12.29 -28.80 3.53
C LEU A 19 11.46 -27.56 3.14
N GLY A 20 12.11 -26.39 3.06
CA GLY A 20 11.52 -25.15 2.55
C GLY A 20 11.00 -25.28 1.12
N ASP A 21 11.73 -26.04 0.29
CA ASP A 21 11.39 -26.24 -1.11
C ASP A 21 10.17 -27.12 -1.34
N TYR A 22 9.86 -28.03 -0.41
CA TYR A 22 8.89 -29.09 -0.67
C TYR A 22 7.72 -29.16 0.31
N ASN A 23 7.94 -29.05 1.61
CA ASN A 23 6.91 -29.42 2.59
C ASN A 23 6.85 -28.57 3.86
N ALA A 24 7.69 -27.55 4.00
CA ALA A 24 7.62 -26.63 5.14
C ALA A 24 6.42 -25.68 5.07
N GLY A 25 5.89 -25.42 3.87
CA GLY A 25 4.69 -24.60 3.63
C GLY A 25 4.93 -23.25 2.92
N PRO A 26 5.94 -22.43 3.29
CA PRO A 26 6.26 -21.21 2.55
C PRO A 26 6.59 -21.47 1.08
N SER A 27 6.33 -20.49 0.21
CA SER A 27 6.72 -20.61 -1.20
C SER A 27 8.25 -20.60 -1.35
N HIS A 28 8.77 -21.49 -2.17
CA HIS A 28 10.17 -21.49 -2.60
C HIS A 28 10.44 -20.56 -3.79
N VAL A 29 9.41 -19.86 -4.30
CA VAL A 29 9.59 -18.82 -5.31
C VAL A 29 10.07 -17.57 -4.58
N LEU A 30 11.39 -17.44 -4.47
CA LEU A 30 12.06 -16.43 -3.66
C LEU A 30 12.81 -15.39 -4.49
N PRO A 31 13.04 -14.18 -3.95
CA PRO A 31 13.93 -13.18 -4.52
C PRO A 31 15.35 -13.72 -4.74
N THR A 32 15.88 -13.58 -5.94
CA THR A 32 17.28 -13.92 -6.31
C THR A 32 18.02 -12.69 -6.80
N ASN A 33 19.32 -12.79 -7.14
CA ASN A 33 20.10 -11.67 -7.66
C ASN A 33 20.01 -10.38 -6.79
N GLN A 34 20.03 -10.56 -5.47
CA GLN A 34 19.94 -9.50 -4.45
C GLN A 34 18.62 -8.71 -4.42
N THR A 35 17.54 -9.20 -5.04
CA THR A 35 16.25 -8.50 -5.06
C THR A 35 15.50 -8.56 -3.74
N SER A 36 15.93 -9.37 -2.76
CA SER A 36 15.40 -9.39 -1.39
C SER A 36 15.52 -8.04 -0.65
N ARG A 37 16.23 -7.07 -1.23
CA ARG A 37 16.25 -5.67 -0.79
C ARG A 37 14.94 -4.91 -1.01
N PHE A 38 14.12 -5.34 -1.97
CA PHE A 38 12.89 -4.63 -2.37
C PHE A 38 11.74 -5.55 -2.79
N THR A 39 11.95 -6.87 -2.91
CA THR A 39 10.89 -7.87 -3.17
C THR A 39 10.85 -8.92 -2.06
N ASN A 40 9.68 -9.56 -1.90
CA ASN A 40 9.45 -10.65 -0.95
C ASN A 40 9.35 -12.01 -1.67
N GLY A 41 9.38 -13.11 -0.91
CA GLY A 41 8.95 -14.42 -1.41
C GLY A 41 7.49 -14.39 -1.86
N LEU A 42 7.15 -15.22 -2.85
CA LEU A 42 5.80 -15.30 -3.39
C LEU A 42 4.77 -15.64 -2.31
N THR A 43 3.69 -14.88 -2.29
CA THR A 43 2.56 -15.03 -1.37
C THR A 43 1.25 -15.03 -2.14
N VAL A 44 0.14 -15.31 -1.45
CA VAL A 44 -1.20 -15.17 -2.04
C VAL A 44 -1.49 -13.74 -2.49
N ASN A 45 -0.87 -12.73 -1.87
CA ASN A 45 -1.11 -11.32 -2.21
C ASN A 45 -0.60 -10.96 -3.61
N ASP A 46 0.40 -11.68 -4.14
CA ASP A 46 0.90 -11.47 -5.50
C ASP A 46 -0.13 -11.87 -6.58
N PHE A 47 -1.18 -12.61 -6.19
CA PHE A 47 -2.31 -12.99 -7.04
C PHE A 47 -3.58 -12.18 -6.76
N LEU A 48 -3.53 -11.23 -5.82
CA LEU A 48 -4.66 -10.36 -5.47
C LEU A 48 -4.41 -8.96 -6.02
N THR A 49 -5.49 -8.22 -6.30
CA THR A 49 -5.42 -6.79 -6.63
C THR A 49 -6.05 -5.98 -5.51
N SER A 50 -5.26 -5.07 -4.91
CA SER A 50 -5.73 -4.19 -3.85
C SER A 50 -6.36 -2.92 -4.42
N HIS A 51 -7.47 -2.47 -3.82
CA HIS A 51 -8.14 -1.22 -4.16
C HIS A 51 -8.57 -0.51 -2.88
N SER A 52 -8.47 0.82 -2.85
CA SER A 52 -8.95 1.64 -1.75
C SER A 52 -10.39 2.09 -1.98
N VAL A 53 -11.22 1.98 -0.95
CA VAL A 53 -12.58 2.54 -0.93
C VAL A 53 -12.59 3.72 0.03
N ILE A 54 -12.93 4.91 -0.47
CA ILE A 54 -12.95 6.15 0.31
C ILE A 54 -14.39 6.64 0.37
N ARG A 55 -14.88 6.91 1.60
CA ARG A 55 -16.20 7.47 1.86
C ARG A 55 -16.07 8.49 2.98
N TYR A 56 -16.64 9.67 2.76
CA TYR A 56 -16.79 10.71 3.78
C TYR A 56 -18.26 10.88 4.11
N ASP A 57 -18.56 11.18 5.37
CA ASP A 57 -19.80 11.88 5.70
C ASP A 57 -19.59 13.39 5.48
N GLN A 58 -20.68 14.14 5.65
CA GLN A 58 -20.68 15.58 5.41
C GLN A 58 -19.74 16.33 6.36
N GLN A 59 -19.72 15.96 7.65
CA GLN A 59 -18.85 16.60 8.62
C GLN A 59 -17.37 16.40 8.28
N ALA A 60 -16.98 15.18 7.91
CA ALA A 60 -15.61 14.88 7.49
C ALA A 60 -15.24 15.60 6.19
N PHE A 61 -16.17 15.72 5.23
CA PHE A 61 -15.95 16.50 4.02
C PHE A 61 -15.66 17.97 4.35
N ASN A 62 -16.51 18.61 5.16
CA ASN A 62 -16.36 20.02 5.53
C ASN A 62 -15.05 20.29 6.26
N ASN A 63 -14.62 19.37 7.13
CA ASN A 63 -13.33 19.49 7.83
C ASN A 63 -12.11 19.42 6.89
N LEU A 64 -12.25 18.85 5.69
CA LEU A 64 -11.14 18.65 4.74
C LEU A 64 -11.22 19.57 3.52
N ALA A 65 -12.40 20.13 3.21
CA ALA A 65 -12.68 20.84 1.97
C ALA A 65 -11.73 22.03 1.75
N GLU A 66 -11.54 22.87 2.76
CA GLU A 66 -10.67 24.05 2.67
C GLU A 66 -9.21 23.68 2.37
N GLY A 67 -8.69 22.66 3.07
CA GLY A 67 -7.33 22.17 2.86
C GLY A 67 -7.14 21.58 1.46
N ALA A 68 -8.10 20.79 0.99
CA ALA A 68 -8.07 20.21 -0.36
C ALA A 68 -8.12 21.28 -1.45
N MET A 69 -8.98 22.29 -1.29
CA MET A 69 -9.06 23.43 -2.22
C MET A 69 -7.77 24.24 -2.23
N THR A 70 -7.17 24.50 -1.07
CA THR A 70 -5.90 25.25 -0.95
C THR A 70 -4.78 24.54 -1.69
N ILE A 71 -4.59 23.24 -1.46
CA ILE A 71 -3.55 22.45 -2.14
C ILE A 71 -3.81 22.44 -3.65
N ALA A 72 -5.05 22.19 -4.08
CA ALA A 72 -5.40 22.19 -5.49
C ALA A 72 -5.14 23.54 -6.17
N HIS A 73 -5.38 24.65 -5.47
CA HIS A 73 -5.09 25.99 -5.97
C HIS A 73 -3.59 26.24 -6.15
N GLU A 74 -2.79 25.91 -5.13
CA GLU A 74 -1.32 26.07 -5.16
C GLU A 74 -0.65 25.18 -6.21
N GLU A 75 -1.22 24.00 -6.51
CA GLU A 75 -0.78 23.12 -7.60
C GLU A 75 -1.26 23.58 -8.99
N GLY A 76 -2.08 24.64 -9.09
CA GLY A 76 -2.68 25.11 -10.33
C GLY A 76 -3.77 24.19 -10.90
N LEU A 77 -4.28 23.25 -10.10
CA LEU A 77 -5.31 22.27 -10.46
C LEU A 77 -6.72 22.83 -10.19
N TYR A 78 -7.07 23.96 -10.82
CA TYR A 78 -8.32 24.68 -10.54
C TYR A 78 -9.60 23.86 -10.73
N GLN A 79 -9.60 22.83 -11.60
CA GLN A 79 -10.76 21.94 -11.75
C GLN A 79 -10.93 20.98 -10.57
N HIS A 80 -9.85 20.61 -9.88
CA HIS A 80 -9.93 19.83 -8.65
C HIS A 80 -10.50 20.71 -7.52
N GLU A 81 -10.01 21.94 -7.39
CA GLU A 81 -10.56 22.95 -6.47
C GLU A 81 -12.06 23.16 -6.71
N ALA A 82 -12.45 23.43 -7.96
CA ALA A 82 -13.85 23.65 -8.34
C ALA A 82 -14.75 22.44 -8.00
N SER A 83 -14.24 21.21 -8.12
CA SER A 83 -15.00 20.01 -7.77
C SER A 83 -15.33 19.92 -6.28
N VAL A 84 -14.50 20.47 -5.41
CA VAL A 84 -14.76 20.56 -3.97
C VAL A 84 -15.68 21.75 -3.70
N LYS A 85 -15.36 22.91 -4.27
CA LYS A 85 -16.06 24.18 -4.05
C LYS A 85 -17.56 24.10 -4.35
N VAL A 86 -17.96 23.47 -5.45
CA VAL A 86 -19.39 23.33 -5.83
C VAL A 86 -20.22 22.59 -4.77
N ARG A 87 -19.60 21.74 -3.94
CA ARG A 87 -20.28 21.01 -2.87
C ARG A 87 -20.40 21.84 -1.59
N VAL A 88 -19.42 22.70 -1.33
CA VAL A 88 -19.48 23.67 -0.23
C VAL A 88 -20.58 24.70 -0.50
N GLU A 89 -20.63 25.23 -1.72
CA GLU A 89 -21.62 26.24 -2.12
C GLU A 89 -23.07 25.71 -2.09
N GLN A 90 -23.28 24.42 -2.34
CA GLN A 90 -24.59 23.78 -2.24
C GLN A 90 -25.10 23.62 -0.80
N GLU A 91 -24.24 23.70 0.21
CA GLU A 91 -24.67 23.67 1.62
C GLU A 91 -25.17 25.03 2.12
N GLU A 92 -24.71 26.13 1.52
CA GLU A 92 -25.06 27.50 1.94
C GLU A 92 -26.40 28.01 1.38
N SER A 93 -27.00 27.27 0.43
CA SER A 93 -28.28 27.57 -0.23
C SER A 93 -29.44 26.74 0.29
#